data_AF-A0A660SVL7-F1
#
_entry.id   AF-A0A660SVL7-F1
#
_cell.length_a   1.000
_cell.length_b   1.000
_cell.length_c   1.000
_cell.angle_alpha   90.00
_cell.angle_beta   90.00
_cell.angle_gamma   90.00
#
_symmetry.space_group_name_H-M   'P 1'
#
loop_
_entity.id
_entity.type
_entity.pdbx_description
1 polymer ?
#
loop_
_entity_poly.entity_id
_entity_poly.type
_entity_poly.pdbx_seq_one_letter_code
_entity_poly.pdbx_strand_id
1 'polypeptide(L)'
;MNERRYTQVVLRELKRLGELATSREQDSRLKEISAKLNRWKKGSMSSAAALAEIQRLSGASPLVWIDKADPGIHAAHAVASGFLKKKDFSESAWKSVEILITLAEI
;
A
#
# COMPACT_ATOMS: atom_id res chain seq x y z
N MET A 1 26.79 15.76 -14.66
CA MET A 1 26.21 14.50 -15.20
C MET A 1 25.67 13.54 -14.10
N ASN A 2 25.52 13.98 -12.85
CA ASN A 2 25.09 13.10 -11.73
C ASN A 2 23.58 13.16 -11.43
N GLU A 3 22.91 14.27 -11.74
CA GLU A 3 21.47 14.45 -11.48
C GLU A 3 20.60 13.42 -12.18
N ARG A 4 20.82 13.16 -13.49
CA ARG A 4 20.05 12.15 -14.22
C ARG A 4 20.18 10.74 -13.63
N ARG A 5 21.36 10.39 -13.11
CA ARG A 5 21.61 9.07 -12.50
C ARG A 5 20.91 8.98 -11.13
N TYR A 6 20.96 10.06 -10.35
CA TYR A 6 20.28 10.17 -9.07
C TYR A 6 18.75 10.09 -9.21
N THR A 7 18.16 10.82 -10.17
CA THR A 7 16.71 10.76 -10.47
C THR A 7 16.28 9.36 -10.90
N GLN A 8 17.07 8.65 -11.71
CA GLN A 8 16.77 7.27 -12.10
C GLN A 8 16.82 6.29 -10.94
N VAL A 9 17.74 6.47 -9.98
CA VAL A 9 17.82 5.63 -8.77
C VAL A 9 16.59 5.82 -7.90
N VAL A 10 16.19 7.08 -7.63
CA VAL A 10 14.98 7.39 -6.86
C VAL A 10 13.74 6.81 -7.55
N LEU A 11 13.62 6.96 -8.87
CA LEU A 11 12.46 6.46 -9.61
C LEU A 11 12.36 4.92 -9.58
N ARG A 12 13.48 4.20 -9.63
CA ARG A 12 13.50 2.74 -9.43
C ARG A 12 13.11 2.35 -8.01
N GLU A 13 13.59 3.10 -7.03
CA GLU A 13 13.27 2.87 -5.63
C GLU A 13 11.76 3.05 -5.37
N LEU A 14 11.16 4.13 -5.90
CA LEU A 14 9.72 4.38 -5.76
C LEU A 14 8.86 3.27 -6.39
N LYS A 15 9.28 2.74 -7.55
CA LYS A 15 8.63 1.58 -8.17
C LYS A 15 8.71 0.33 -7.29
N ARG A 16 9.90 0.02 -6.76
CA ARG A 16 10.11 -1.09 -5.82
C ARG A 16 9.26 -0.93 -4.55
N LEU A 17 9.16 0.29 -4.03
CA LEU A 17 8.32 0.59 -2.88
C LEU A 17 6.84 0.36 -3.18
N GLY A 18 6.44 0.53 -4.43
CA GLY A 18 5.08 0.23 -4.85
C GLY A 18 4.72 -1.23 -4.88
N GLU A 19 5.63 -2.06 -5.36
CA GLU A 19 5.50 -3.52 -5.29
C GLU A 19 5.43 -3.96 -3.82
N LEU A 20 6.26 -3.39 -2.96
CA LEU A 20 6.24 -3.65 -1.52
C LEU A 20 4.92 -3.25 -0.86
N ALA A 21 4.40 -2.07 -1.19
CA ALA A 21 3.12 -1.58 -0.66
C ALA A 21 1.96 -2.50 -1.07
N THR A 22 1.93 -2.90 -2.35
CA THR A 22 0.94 -3.85 -2.87
C THR A 22 1.00 -5.20 -2.15
N SER A 23 2.20 -5.73 -1.94
CA SER A 23 2.38 -6.98 -1.20
C SER A 23 1.90 -6.86 0.25
N ARG A 24 2.23 -5.77 0.95
CA ARG A 24 1.79 -5.54 2.34
C ARG A 24 0.28 -5.35 2.46
N GLU A 25 -0.32 -4.67 1.49
CA GLU A 25 -1.78 -4.54 1.40
C GLU A 25 -2.44 -5.92 1.27
N GLN A 26 -1.98 -6.73 0.32
CA GLN A 26 -2.49 -8.09 0.12
C GLN A 26 -2.34 -8.94 1.39
N ASP A 27 -1.18 -8.90 2.04
CA ASP A 27 -0.94 -9.61 3.30
C ASP A 27 -1.88 -9.16 4.42
N SER A 28 -2.12 -7.86 4.55
CA SER A 28 -3.05 -7.31 5.55
C SER A 28 -4.47 -7.81 5.31
N ARG A 29 -4.93 -7.78 4.06
CA ARG A 29 -6.25 -8.30 3.66
C ARG A 29 -6.38 -9.79 3.93
N LEU A 30 -5.36 -10.59 3.57
CA LEU A 30 -5.35 -12.03 3.84
C LEU A 30 -5.40 -12.34 5.33
N LYS A 31 -4.69 -11.57 6.16
CA LYS A 31 -4.74 -11.71 7.63
C LYS A 31 -6.14 -11.39 8.17
N GLU A 32 -6.79 -10.34 7.67
CA GLU A 32 -8.15 -10.01 8.06
C GLU A 32 -9.15 -11.10 7.65
N ILE A 33 -9.11 -11.56 6.39
CA ILE A 33 -9.93 -12.67 5.89
C ILE A 33 -9.73 -13.91 6.77
N SER A 34 -8.49 -14.28 7.05
CA SER A 34 -8.15 -15.42 7.91
C SER A 34 -8.71 -15.25 9.33
N ALA A 35 -8.69 -14.03 9.88
CA ALA A 35 -9.27 -13.74 11.18
C ALA A 35 -10.79 -13.89 11.18
N LYS A 36 -11.50 -13.44 10.12
CA LYS A 36 -12.96 -13.62 10.01
C LYS A 36 -13.32 -15.10 9.88
N LEU A 37 -12.58 -15.84 9.06
CA LEU A 37 -12.77 -17.28 8.88
C LEU A 37 -12.53 -18.06 10.18
N ASN A 38 -11.51 -17.68 10.96
CA ASN A 38 -11.25 -18.27 12.27
C ASN A 38 -12.35 -17.96 13.29
N ARG A 39 -12.94 -16.76 13.26
CA ARG A 39 -14.09 -16.42 14.12
C ARG A 39 -15.31 -17.25 13.77
N TRP A 40 -15.60 -17.42 12.48
CA TRP A 40 -16.64 -18.33 12.02
C TRP A 40 -16.40 -19.77 12.46
N LYS A 41 -15.18 -20.31 12.25
CA LYS A 41 -14.81 -21.66 12.66
C LYS A 41 -14.96 -21.88 14.17
N LYS A 42 -14.70 -20.85 14.99
CA LYS A 42 -14.87 -20.88 16.45
C LYS A 42 -16.32 -20.66 16.91
N GLY A 43 -17.26 -20.46 15.98
CA GLY A 43 -18.67 -20.19 16.30
C GLY A 43 -18.96 -18.78 16.83
N SER A 44 -17.97 -17.87 16.85
CA SER A 44 -18.15 -16.49 17.32
C SER A 44 -18.65 -15.54 16.24
N MET A 45 -18.94 -16.05 15.04
CA MET A 45 -19.49 -15.33 13.90
C MET A 45 -20.31 -16.29 13.04
N SER A 46 -21.45 -15.85 12.50
CA SER A 46 -22.25 -16.67 11.59
C SER A 46 -21.57 -16.81 10.22
N SER A 47 -21.88 -17.90 9.50
CA SER A 47 -21.36 -18.13 8.14
C SER A 47 -21.74 -16.99 7.18
N ALA A 48 -22.97 -16.48 7.27
CA ALA A 48 -23.45 -15.36 6.46
C ALA A 48 -22.67 -14.07 6.73
N ALA A 49 -22.42 -13.73 8.01
CA ALA A 49 -21.66 -12.55 8.37
C ALA A 49 -20.19 -12.65 7.96
N ALA A 50 -19.58 -13.84 8.11
CA ALA A 50 -18.22 -14.08 7.67
C ALA A 50 -18.09 -13.99 6.14
N LEU A 51 -19.03 -14.57 5.39
CA LEU A 51 -19.02 -14.51 3.93
C LEU A 51 -19.17 -13.08 3.40
N ALA A 52 -20.08 -12.29 3.96
CA ALA A 52 -20.26 -10.89 3.56
C ALA A 52 -18.98 -10.07 3.78
N GLU A 53 -18.30 -10.27 4.90
CA GLU A 53 -17.06 -9.56 5.20
C GLU A 53 -15.88 -10.02 4.33
N ILE A 54 -15.79 -11.32 4.02
CA ILE A 54 -14.80 -11.85 3.08
C ILE A 54 -15.04 -11.27 1.69
N GLN A 55 -16.29 -11.25 1.21
CA GLN A 55 -16.64 -10.64 -0.08
C GLN A 55 -16.29 -9.15 -0.12
N ARG A 56 -16.55 -8.41 0.96
CA ARG A 56 -16.16 -6.99 1.09
C ARG A 56 -14.64 -6.82 1.01
N LEU A 57 -13.87 -7.65 1.72
CA LEU A 57 -12.40 -7.58 1.73
C LEU A 57 -11.77 -8.02 0.40
N SER A 58 -12.36 -9.01 -0.26
CA SER A 58 -11.96 -9.47 -1.60
C SER A 58 -12.34 -8.47 -2.70
N GLY A 59 -13.46 -7.75 -2.54
CA GLY A 59 -13.93 -6.72 -3.48
C GLY A 59 -13.41 -5.30 -3.21
N ALA A 60 -12.71 -5.07 -2.10
CA ALA A 60 -12.09 -3.78 -1.81
C ALA A 60 -11.10 -3.42 -2.91
N SER A 61 -11.23 -2.23 -3.50
CA SER A 61 -10.31 -1.78 -4.57
C SER A 61 -8.86 -1.85 -4.04
N PRO A 62 -7.95 -2.56 -4.70
CA PRO A 62 -6.53 -2.57 -4.32
C PRO A 62 -5.95 -1.16 -4.44
N LEU A 63 -4.74 -0.94 -3.91
CA LEU A 63 -3.93 0.20 -4.35
C LEU A 63 -3.81 0.10 -5.88
N VAL A 64 -4.54 0.97 -6.59
CA VAL A 64 -4.52 0.98 -8.06
C VAL A 64 -3.35 1.82 -8.51
N TRP A 65 -2.33 1.13 -9.06
CA TRP A 65 -1.19 1.76 -9.70
C TRP A 65 -1.59 2.12 -11.13
N ILE A 66 -1.98 3.37 -11.35
CA ILE A 66 -2.26 3.88 -12.69
C ILE A 66 -0.95 3.89 -13.48
N ASP A 67 -0.91 3.11 -14.55
CA ASP A 67 0.20 3.11 -15.50
C ASP A 67 0.40 4.53 -16.06
N LYS A 68 1.65 5.00 -16.06
CA LYS A 68 2.09 6.37 -16.42
C LYS A 68 1.86 7.47 -15.38
N ALA A 69 1.20 7.19 -14.24
CA ALA A 69 1.20 8.14 -13.13
C ALA A 69 2.57 8.16 -12.44
N ASP A 70 2.90 9.30 -11.82
CA ASP A 70 4.17 9.47 -11.10
C ASP A 70 4.27 8.45 -9.96
N PRO A 71 5.32 7.61 -9.93
CA PRO A 71 5.56 6.66 -8.83
C PRO A 71 5.59 7.30 -7.43
N GLY A 72 5.94 8.59 -7.34
CA GLY A 72 5.90 9.36 -6.09
C GLY A 72 4.48 9.55 -5.55
N ILE A 73 3.48 9.74 -6.43
CA ILE A 73 2.06 9.87 -6.02
C ILE A 73 1.58 8.56 -5.41
N HIS A 74 1.91 7.43 -6.04
CA HIS A 74 1.54 6.12 -5.52
C HIS A 74 2.23 5.80 -4.20
N ALA A 75 3.51 6.16 -4.07
CA ALA A 75 4.23 6.02 -2.81
C ALA A 75 3.63 6.90 -1.70
N ALA A 76 3.23 8.14 -2.00
CA ALA A 76 2.55 9.02 -1.05
C ALA A 76 1.22 8.41 -0.58
N HIS A 77 0.39 7.92 -1.51
CA HIS A 77 -0.85 7.24 -1.17
C HIS A 77 -0.61 5.98 -0.33
N ALA A 78 0.41 5.19 -0.64
CA ALA A 78 0.76 4.01 0.16
C ALA A 78 1.23 4.35 1.59
N VAL A 79 1.85 5.52 1.80
CA VAL A 79 2.17 6.04 3.14
C VAL A 79 0.91 6.47 3.88
N ALA A 80 0.03 7.23 3.21
CA ALA A 80 -1.27 7.66 3.76
C ALA A 80 -2.12 6.48 4.23
N SER A 81 -2.16 5.41 3.43
CA SER A 81 -2.87 4.17 3.72
C SER A 81 -2.15 3.27 4.74
N GLY A 82 -0.97 3.67 5.24
CA GLY A 82 -0.22 2.97 6.29
C GLY A 82 0.55 1.73 5.83
N PHE A 83 0.62 1.46 4.52
CA PHE A 83 1.33 0.30 3.97
C PHE A 83 2.84 0.55 3.81
N LEU A 84 3.26 1.81 3.71
CA LEU A 84 4.65 2.23 3.77
C LEU A 84 4.89 3.13 4.99
N LYS A 85 6.12 3.07 5.52
CA LYS A 85 6.59 3.91 6.62
C LYS A 85 7.86 4.62 6.19
N LYS A 86 8.18 5.78 6.78
CA LYS A 86 9.41 6.55 6.49
C LYS A 86 10.68 5.69 6.43
N LYS A 87 10.81 4.70 7.32
CA LYS A 87 11.96 3.78 7.38
C LYS A 87 12.13 2.86 6.15
N ASP A 88 11.09 2.72 5.32
CA ASP A 88 11.15 1.92 4.10
C ASP A 88 11.85 2.67 2.95
N PHE A 89 12.04 3.99 3.10
CA PHE A 89 12.60 4.89 2.09
C PHE A 89 14.06 5.24 2.39
N SER A 90 14.85 5.45 1.34
CA SER A 90 16.04 6.28 1.42
C SER A 90 15.68 7.72 1.74
N GLU A 91 16.62 8.49 2.31
CA GLU A 91 16.39 9.91 2.62
C GLU A 91 15.98 10.72 1.39
N SER A 92 16.52 10.35 0.22
CA SER A 92 16.27 11.00 -1.07
C SER A 92 14.85 10.72 -1.59
N ALA A 93 14.43 9.45 -1.53
CA ALA A 93 13.09 9.06 -1.91
C ALA A 93 12.04 9.63 -0.93
N TRP A 94 12.36 9.68 0.37
CA TRP A 94 11.48 10.28 1.36
C TRP A 94 11.21 11.76 1.06
N LYS A 95 12.25 12.57 0.84
CA LYS A 95 12.07 14.00 0.50
C LYS A 95 11.20 14.22 -0.73
N SER A 96 11.32 13.33 -1.72
CA SER A 96 10.52 13.40 -2.95
C SER A 96 9.04 13.12 -2.72
N VAL A 97 8.72 12.27 -1.74
CA VAL A 97 7.34 11.87 -1.39
C VAL A 97 6.73 12.76 -0.31
N GLU A 98 7.54 13.26 0.62
CA GLU A 98 7.13 14.15 1.72
C GLU A 98 6.46 15.42 1.21
N ILE A 99 6.96 15.98 0.11
CA ILE A 99 6.35 17.13 -0.56
C ILE A 99 4.95 16.77 -1.07
N LEU A 100 4.78 15.60 -1.68
CA LEU A 100 3.49 15.15 -2.21
C LEU A 100 2.48 14.86 -1.10
N ILE A 101 2.92 14.26 0.01
CA ILE A 101 2.09 14.05 1.20
C ILE A 101 1.61 15.39 1.76
N THR A 102 2.54 16.35 1.92
CA THR A 102 2.24 17.69 2.45
C THR A 102 1.27 18.46 1.56
N LEU A 103 1.45 18.41 0.23
CA LEU A 103 0.58 19.08 -0.73
C LEU A 103 -0.82 18.46 -0.83
N ALA A 104 -0.97 17.19 -0.48
CA ALA A 104 -2.23 16.48 -0.52
C ALA A 104 -3.08 16.67 0.77
N GLU A 105 -2.61 17.47 1.73
CA GLU A 105 -3.24 17.68 3.06
C GLU A 105 -3.55 16.35 3.79
N ILE A 106 -2.70 15.34 3.59
CA ILE A 106 -2.77 14.05 4.30
C ILE A 106 -2.05 14.15 5.63
#